data_AF-A0A956SQX6-F1
#
_entry.id   AF-A0A956SQX6-F1
#
_cell.length_a   1.000
_cell.length_b   1.000
_cell.length_c   1.000
_cell.angle_alpha   90.00
_cell.angle_beta   90.00
_cell.angle_gamma   90.00
#
_symmetry.space_group_name_H-M   'P 1'
#
loop_
_entity.id
_entity.type
_entity.pdbx_description
1 polymer ?
#
loop_
_entity_poly.entity_id
_entity_poly.type
_entity_poly.pdbx_seq_one_letter_code
_entity_poly.pdbx_strand_id
1 'polypeptide(L)' 'MSSLPAGRRAVVIGGLRTPFAKAGTVYREATAAALARHCTRELLYRAELAGDEVDEVIYGQVVPSPLV' A
#
# COMPACT_ATOMS: atom_id res chain seq x y z
N MET A 1 -17.55 -19.19 -17.12
CA MET A 1 -16.43 -18.62 -16.34
C MET A 1 -15.19 -18.71 -17.21
N SER A 2 -14.68 -17.58 -17.71
CA SER A 2 -13.47 -17.53 -18.52
C SER A 2 -12.27 -17.97 -17.66
N SER A 3 -11.61 -19.07 -18.04
CA SER A 3 -10.38 -19.51 -17.37
C SER A 3 -9.21 -18.67 -17.88
N LEU A 4 -8.59 -17.90 -16.98
CA LEU A 4 -7.32 -17.22 -17.28
C LEU A 4 -6.27 -18.25 -17.75
N PRO A 5 -5.33 -17.85 -18.65
CA PRO A 5 -4.26 -18.73 -19.12
C PRO A 5 -3.54 -19.40 -17.94
N ALA A 6 -3.26 -20.70 -18.08
CA ALA A 6 -2.50 -21.45 -17.09
C ALA A 6 -1.15 -20.74 -16.86
N GLY A 7 -0.92 -20.28 -15.63
CA GLY A 7 0.34 -19.61 -15.22
C GLY A 7 0.23 -18.14 -14.81
N ARG A 8 -0.91 -17.45 -15.03
CA ARG A 8 -1.07 -16.04 -14.58
C ARG A 8 -2.36 -15.83 -13.79
N ARG A 9 -2.41 -16.42 -12.60
CA ARG A 9 -3.51 -16.24 -11.63
C ARG A 9 -3.06 -15.26 -10.55
N ALA A 10 -3.71 -14.11 -10.48
CA ALA A 10 -3.52 -13.17 -9.37
C ALA A 10 -4.13 -13.73 -8.09
N VAL A 11 -3.43 -13.54 -6.97
CA VAL A 11 -3.90 -13.88 -5.63
C VAL A 11 -3.62 -12.72 -4.69
N VAL A 12 -4.48 -12.51 -3.70
CA VAL A 12 -4.24 -11.53 -2.62
C VAL A 12 -3.58 -12.27 -1.47
N ILE A 13 -2.32 -11.92 -1.19
CA ILE A 13 -1.52 -12.59 -0.15
C ILE A 13 -1.58 -11.90 1.22
N GLY A 14 -2.09 -10.67 1.27
CA GLY A 14 -2.18 -9.90 2.50
C GLY A 14 -2.86 -8.56 2.31
N GLY A 15 -3.22 -7.94 3.43
CA GLY A 15 -3.83 -6.61 3.47
C GLY A 15 -3.57 -5.95 4.82
N LEU A 16 -3.23 -4.67 4.78
CA LEU A 16 -2.98 -3.85 5.95
C LEU A 16 -3.47 -2.43 5.70
N ARG A 17 -3.76 -1.72 6.79
CA ARG A 17 -4.06 -0.28 6.75
C ARG A 17 -3.50 0.41 7.99
N THR A 18 -3.24 1.71 7.87
CA THR A 18 -3.11 2.57 9.05
C THR A 18 -4.48 2.72 9.75
N PRO A 19 -4.51 3.08 11.04
CA PRO A 19 -5.72 3.58 11.68
C PRO A 19 -6.25 4.82 10.94
N PHE A 20 -7.57 4.99 10.92
CA PHE A 20 -8.18 6.21 10.40
C PHE A 20 -8.30 7.22 11.54
N ALA A 21 -8.07 8.49 11.21
CA ALA A 21 -8.14 9.60 12.16
C ALA A 21 -9.03 10.71 11.62
N LYS A 22 -9.65 11.47 12.52
CA LYS A 22 -10.41 12.66 12.14
C LYS A 22 -9.45 13.74 11.60
N ALA A 23 -9.94 14.57 10.69
CA ALA A 23 -9.18 15.69 10.15
C ALA A 23 -8.63 16.58 11.27
N GLY A 24 -7.37 17.00 11.15
CA GLY A 24 -6.70 17.86 12.14
C GLY A 24 -6.29 17.20 13.45
N THR A 25 -6.29 15.85 13.54
CA THR A 25 -5.94 15.13 14.77
C THR A 25 -4.57 14.41 14.69
N VAL A 26 -4.49 13.15 15.09
CA VAL A 26 -3.23 12.42 15.37
C VAL A 26 -2.28 12.25 14.18
N TYR A 27 -2.78 12.38 12.94
CA TYR A 27 -1.98 12.32 11.72
C TYR A 27 -1.94 13.64 10.96
N ARG A 28 -2.25 14.78 11.61
CA ARG A 28 -2.31 16.08 10.94
C ARG A 28 -1.00 16.52 10.28
N GLU A 29 0.13 16.06 10.81
CA GLU A 29 1.47 16.34 10.27
C GLU A 29 1.99 15.25 9.32
N ALA A 30 1.25 14.14 9.16
CA ALA A 30 1.68 13.04 8.31
C ALA A 30 1.25 13.31 6.86
N THR A 31 2.20 13.18 5.92
CA THR A 31 1.86 13.18 4.49
C THR A 31 1.21 11.86 4.09
N ALA A 32 0.43 11.87 3.01
CA ALA A 32 -0.14 10.65 2.44
C ALA A 32 0.96 9.62 2.10
N ALA A 33 2.08 10.07 1.54
CA ALA A 33 3.24 9.23 1.25
C ALA A 33 3.87 8.63 2.52
N ALA A 34 3.93 9.37 3.63
CA ALA A 34 4.47 8.86 4.89
C ALA A 34 3.59 7.74 5.46
N LEU A 35 2.27 7.90 5.43
CA LEU A 35 1.31 6.88 5.87
C LEU A 35 1.34 5.64 4.96
N ALA A 36 1.41 5.86 3.64
CA ALA A 36 1.54 4.81 2.64
C ALA A 36 2.82 3.98 2.87
N ARG A 37 3.98 4.63 2.98
CA ARG A 37 5.26 3.98 3.29
C ARG A 37 5.21 3.18 4.60
N HIS A 38 4.62 3.75 5.65
CA HIS A 38 4.52 3.09 6.95
C HIS A 38 3.72 1.78 6.84
N CYS A 39 2.54 1.84 6.21
CA CYS A 39 1.69 0.67 6.01
C CYS A 39 2.36 -0.39 5.13
N THR A 40 2.96 0.02 4.01
CA THR A 40 3.57 -0.93 3.06
C THR A 40 4.78 -1.64 3.65
N ARG A 41 5.63 -0.93 4.41
CA ARG A 41 6.75 -1.58 5.11
C ARG A 41 6.28 -2.70 6.03
N GLU A 42 5.23 -2.44 6.80
CA GLU A 42 4.66 -3.44 7.73
C GLU A 42 3.95 -4.58 6.97
N LEU A 43 3.29 -4.29 5.84
CA LEU A 43 2.69 -5.31 4.99
C LEU A 43 3.75 -6.26 4.43
N LEU A 44 4.84 -5.72 3.86
CA LEU A 44 5.95 -6.53 3.34
C LEU A 44 6.58 -7.39 4.44
N TYR A 45 6.82 -6.79 5.62
CA TYR A 45 7.35 -7.51 6.77
C TYR A 45 6.46 -8.69 7.19
N ARG A 46 5.14 -8.49 7.30
CA ARG A 46 4.17 -9.55 7.68
C ARG A 46 3.98 -10.61 6.60
N ALA A 47 4.19 -10.24 5.34
CA ALA A 47 4.15 -11.15 4.21
C ALA A 47 5.49 -11.89 4.00
N GLU A 48 6.51 -11.60 4.82
CA GLU A 48 7.88 -12.13 4.66
C GLU A 48 8.44 -11.88 3.25
N LEU A 49 8.08 -10.75 2.64
CA LEU A 49 8.48 -10.39 1.28
C LEU A 49 9.62 -9.37 1.31
N ALA A 50 10.72 -9.66 0.64
CA ALA A 50 11.80 -8.69 0.49
C ALA A 50 11.40 -7.58 -0.49
N GLY A 51 11.89 -6.36 -0.26
CA GLY A 51 11.48 -5.19 -1.04
C GLY A 51 11.93 -5.25 -2.52
N ASP A 52 12.99 -5.99 -2.81
CA ASP A 52 13.54 -6.24 -4.14
C ASP A 52 12.79 -7.34 -4.92
N GLU A 53 11.91 -8.10 -4.28
CA GLU A 53 10.99 -9.04 -4.94
C GLU A 53 9.73 -8.35 -5.49
N VAL A 54 9.55 -7.05 -5.20
CA VAL A 54 8.40 -6.27 -5.66
C VAL A 54 8.74 -5.55 -6.97
N ASP A 55 8.18 -6.03 -8.07
CA ASP A 55 8.39 -5.44 -9.40
C ASP A 55 7.74 -4.06 -9.58
N GLU A 56 6.56 -3.85 -8.99
CA GLU A 56 5.75 -2.66 -9.20
C GLU A 56 4.96 -2.26 -7.94
N VAL A 57 4.89 -0.94 -7.69
CA VAL A 57 4.14 -0.38 -6.56
C VAL A 57 3.12 0.63 -7.09
N ILE A 58 1.84 0.40 -6.79
CA ILE A 58 0.73 1.23 -7.24
C ILE A 58 0.04 1.84 -6.02
N TYR A 59 0.02 3.17 -5.90
CA TYR A 59 -0.74 3.89 -4.88
C TYR A 59 -1.85 4.74 -5.49
N GLY A 60 -3.05 4.61 -4.91
CA GLY A 60 -4.15 5.51 -5.18
C GLY A 60 -4.09 6.73 -4.26
N GLN A 61 -4.13 7.93 -4.82
CA GLN A 61 -4.22 9.17 -4.06
C GLN A 61 -5.11 10.17 -4.80
N VAL A 62 -6.19 10.62 -4.14
CA VAL A 62 -7.20 11.49 -4.77
C VAL A 62 -6.71 12.92 -4.89
N VAL A 63 -6.24 13.51 -3.77
CA VAL A 63 -5.62 14.83 -3.76
C VAL A 63 -4.11 14.63 -3.74
N PRO A 64 -3.39 14.95 -4.82
CA PRO A 64 -1.94 14.80 -4.88
C PRO A 64 -1.26 15.59 -3.76
N SER A 65 -0.22 15.00 -3.17
CA SER A 65 0.66 15.72 -2.28
C SER A 65 1.45 16.65 -3.17
N PRO A 66 1.52 17.94 -2.85
CA PRO A 66 2.26 18.87 -3.68
C PRO A 66 3.70 18.37 -3.82
N LEU A 67 4.24 18.46 -5.05
CA LEU A 67 5.64 18.17 -5.36
C LEU A 67 6.49 19.34 -4.85
N VAL A 68 6.48 19.60 -3.55
CA VAL A 68 7.27 20.64 -2.90
C VAL A 68 7.87 20.11 -1.61
#